data_AF-A0A9E2MJC7-F1
#
_entry.id   AF-A0A9E2MJC7-F1
#
_cell.length_a   1.000
_cell.length_b   1.000
_cell.length_c   1.000
_cell.angle_alpha   90.00
_cell.angle_beta   90.00
_cell.angle_gamma   90.00
#
_symmetry.space_group_name_H-M   'P 1'
#
loop_
_entity.id
_entity.type
_entity.pdbx_description
1 polymer ?
#
loop_
_entity_poly.entity_id
_entity_poly.type
_entity_poly.pdbx_seq_one_letter_code
_entity_poly.pdbx_strand_id
1 'polypeptide(L)'
;NWFYTANIDDFKKIPGSPVAYWVSDKVRDLYSTCQLLEDVAEPKQGMATTDNDRYLRFWWELDYSKIGFNLRSMKEAVKSTTPQQATGYRMFIPDNFFAASCGE
;
A
#
# COMPACT_ATOMS: atom_id res chain seq x y z
N ASN A 1 -15.04 -18.07 -24.51
CA ASN A 1 -15.24 -16.67 -24.90
C ASN A 1 -16.21 -16.06 -23.91
N TRP A 2 -15.78 -15.13 -23.06
CA TRP A 2 -16.67 -14.47 -22.08
C TRP A 2 -17.00 -13.08 -22.60
N PHE A 3 -18.28 -12.73 -22.64
CA PHE A 3 -18.75 -11.39 -22.96
C PHE A 3 -19.81 -10.99 -21.94
N TYR A 4 -19.79 -9.73 -21.55
CA TYR A 4 -20.76 -9.15 -20.62
C TYR A 4 -21.55 -8.07 -21.36
N THR A 5 -22.87 -8.13 -21.27
CA THR A 5 -23.77 -7.17 -21.90
C THR A 5 -24.37 -6.28 -20.82
N ALA A 6 -24.09 -4.99 -20.90
CA ALA A 6 -24.65 -3.98 -20.02
C ALA A 6 -25.80 -3.22 -20.73
N ASN A 7 -26.81 -2.80 -19.97
CA ASN A 7 -27.86 -1.92 -20.49
C ASN A 7 -27.31 -0.49 -20.62
N ILE A 8 -27.57 0.18 -21.73
CA ILE A 8 -27.13 1.56 -21.97
C ILE A 8 -27.77 2.53 -20.97
N ASP A 9 -29.02 2.27 -20.56
CA ASP A 9 -29.73 3.14 -19.63
C ASP A 9 -29.15 3.12 -18.21
N ASP A 10 -28.41 2.07 -17.85
CA ASP A 10 -27.71 2.01 -16.56
C ASP A 10 -26.61 3.08 -16.45
N PHE A 11 -25.95 3.44 -17.55
CA PHE A 11 -24.91 4.48 -17.52
C PHE A 11 -25.50 5.87 -17.24
N LYS A 12 -26.78 6.09 -17.57
CA LYS A 12 -27.46 7.38 -17.32
C LYS A 12 -27.82 7.60 -15.84
N LYS A 13 -27.81 6.54 -15.03
CA LYS A 13 -28.15 6.62 -13.59
C LYS A 13 -27.10 7.39 -12.78
N ILE A 14 -25.84 7.39 -13.24
CA ILE A 14 -24.75 8.11 -12.58
C ILE A 14 -24.59 9.48 -13.28
N PRO A 15 -24.60 10.61 -12.53
CA PRO A 15 -24.35 11.94 -13.08
C PRO A 15 -23.06 11.97 -13.93
N GLY A 16 -23.12 12.60 -15.10
CA GLY A 16 -22.01 12.62 -16.07
C GLY A 16 -21.90 11.39 -16.98
N SER A 17 -22.75 10.38 -16.77
CA SER A 17 -22.83 9.16 -17.61
C SER A 17 -21.52 8.39 -17.83
N PRO A 18 -20.73 8.09 -16.78
CA PRO A 18 -19.49 7.33 -16.92
C PRO A 18 -19.74 5.85 -17.27
N VAL A 19 -18.84 5.27 -18.06
CA VAL A 19 -18.82 3.82 -18.35
C VAL A 19 -18.09 3.09 -17.22
N ALA A 20 -18.83 2.72 -16.17
CA ALA A 20 -18.27 2.08 -14.98
C ALA A 20 -18.58 0.57 -14.93
N TYR A 21 -17.63 -0.27 -15.37
CA TYR A 21 -17.82 -1.72 -15.47
C TYR A 21 -17.66 -2.50 -14.15
N TRP A 22 -17.04 -1.88 -13.13
CA TRP A 22 -16.76 -2.49 -11.83
C TRP A 22 -17.81 -2.16 -10.76
N VAL A 23 -18.74 -1.25 -11.06
CA VAL A 23 -19.71 -0.73 -10.09
C VAL A 23 -20.88 -1.70 -9.99
N SER A 24 -21.19 -2.13 -8.76
CA SER A 24 -22.32 -3.02 -8.51
C SER A 24 -23.66 -2.30 -8.72
N ASP A 25 -24.71 -3.07 -9.03
CA ASP A 25 -26.05 -2.52 -9.24
C ASP A 25 -26.55 -1.74 -8.03
N LYS A 26 -26.26 -2.22 -6.81
CA LYS A 26 -26.58 -1.51 -5.56
C LYS A 26 -25.98 -0.11 -5.53
N VAL A 27 -24.71 0.03 -5.90
CA VAL A 27 -24.04 1.34 -5.91
C VAL A 27 -24.64 2.23 -6.99
N ARG A 28 -25.00 1.67 -8.15
CA ARG A 28 -25.63 2.41 -9.25
C ARG A 28 -27.01 2.96 -8.85
N ASP A 29 -27.81 2.17 -8.15
CA ASP A 29 -29.15 2.58 -7.72
C ASP A 29 -29.10 3.67 -6.64
N LEU A 30 -28.07 3.68 -5.78
CA LEU A 30 -27.87 4.75 -4.77
C LEU A 30 -27.81 6.14 -5.39
N TYR A 31 -27.26 6.30 -6.60
CA TYR A 31 -27.24 7.60 -7.31
C TYR A 31 -28.63 8.12 -7.68
N SER A 32 -29.63 7.24 -7.74
CA SER A 32 -31.03 7.59 -8.03
C SER A 32 -31.93 7.64 -6.80
N THR A 33 -31.59 6.90 -5.75
CA THR A 33 -32.44 6.77 -4.54
C THR A 33 -31.99 7.64 -3.37
N CYS A 34 -30.72 8.06 -3.34
CA CYS A 34 -30.14 8.81 -2.24
C CYS A 34 -29.73 10.22 -2.67
N GLN A 35 -29.63 11.12 -1.70
CA GLN A 35 -29.07 12.45 -1.92
C GLN A 35 -27.59 12.34 -2.35
N LEU A 36 -27.19 13.14 -3.33
CA LEU A 36 -25.82 13.13 -3.83
C LEU A 36 -24.88 13.75 -2.78
N LEU A 37 -23.65 13.23 -2.71
CA LEU A 37 -22.66 13.74 -1.78
C LEU A 37 -22.36 15.23 -2.01
N GLU A 38 -22.38 15.66 -3.28
CA GLU A 38 -22.14 17.06 -3.67
C GLU A 38 -23.18 18.04 -3.10
N ASP A 39 -24.41 17.58 -2.86
CA ASP A 39 -25.48 18.39 -2.27
C ASP A 39 -25.30 18.59 -0.75
N VAL A 40 -24.51 17.71 -0.11
CA VAL A 40 -24.31 17.69 1.35
C VAL A 40 -22.97 18.32 1.73
N ALA A 41 -21.92 18.02 0.97
CA ALA A 41 -20.57 18.47 1.26
C ALA A 41 -19.68 18.45 0.01
N GLU A 42 -18.78 19.42 -0.06
CA GLU A 42 -17.70 19.38 -1.03
C GLU A 42 -16.66 18.31 -0.63
N PRO A 43 -16.35 17.33 -1.50
CA PRO A 43 -15.25 16.42 -1.24
C PRO A 43 -13.93 17.20 -1.17
N LYS A 44 -13.26 17.13 -0.03
CA LYS A 44 -11.91 17.68 0.14
C LYS A 44 -10.90 16.56 0.00
N GLN A 45 -9.84 16.82 -0.77
CA GLN A 45 -8.67 15.96 -0.74
C GLN A 45 -7.99 16.09 0.63
N GLY A 46 -7.57 14.96 1.21
CA GLY A 46 -6.78 14.97 2.44
C GLY A 46 -5.39 15.58 2.22
N MET A 47 -4.47 15.33 3.16
CA MET A 47 -3.09 15.79 3.05
C MET A 47 -2.39 15.14 1.84
N ALA A 48 -2.42 15.82 0.70
CA ALA A 48 -1.65 15.48 -0.47
C ALA A 48 -0.24 16.04 -0.27
N THR A 49 0.65 15.26 0.33
CA THR A 49 2.08 15.52 0.26
C THR A 49 2.50 15.31 -1.19
N THR A 50 2.57 16.40 -1.97
CA THR A 50 3.03 16.43 -3.37
C THR A 50 4.46 15.91 -3.56
N ASP A 51 5.16 15.59 -2.46
CA ASP A 51 6.51 15.06 -2.41
C ASP A 51 6.50 13.60 -1.94
N ASN A 52 5.94 12.72 -2.78
CA ASN A 52 5.86 11.29 -2.48
C ASN A 52 7.23 10.71 -2.10
N ASP A 53 8.30 11.11 -2.79
CA ASP A 53 9.65 10.57 -2.57
C ASP A 53 10.21 10.90 -1.18
N ARG A 54 9.84 12.05 -0.60
CA ARG A 54 10.25 12.44 0.75
C ARG A 54 9.51 11.69 1.86
N TYR A 55 8.25 11.32 1.63
CA TYR A 55 7.39 10.74 2.67
C TYR A 55 7.15 9.22 2.51
N LEU A 56 7.47 8.64 1.35
CA LEU A 56 7.45 7.20 1.15
C LEU A 56 8.63 6.54 1.86
N ARG A 57 8.33 5.67 2.83
CA ARG A 57 9.32 4.78 3.44
C ARG A 57 9.21 3.41 2.80
N PHE A 58 10.18 3.06 1.98
CA PHE A 58 10.30 1.69 1.48
C PHE A 58 10.76 0.76 2.62
N TRP A 59 10.05 -0.35 2.76
CA TRP A 59 10.47 -1.48 3.59
C TRP A 59 10.92 -2.60 2.66
N TRP A 60 12.15 -3.05 2.84
CA TRP A 60 12.72 -4.16 2.08
C TRP A 60 12.70 -5.39 2.98
N GLU A 61 12.10 -6.47 2.50
CA GLU A 61 12.24 -7.77 3.15
C GLU A 61 13.68 -8.27 2.95
N LEU A 62 14.24 -8.84 4.00
CA LEU A 62 15.60 -9.38 3.97
C LEU A 62 15.52 -10.85 3.57
N ASP A 63 16.45 -11.27 2.72
CA ASP A 63 16.65 -12.69 2.44
C ASP A 63 16.89 -13.43 3.77
N TYR A 64 16.12 -14.50 3.99
CA TYR A 64 16.21 -15.33 5.18
C TYR A 64 17.64 -15.84 5.42
N SER A 65 18.41 -16.11 4.36
CA SER A 65 19.80 -16.56 4.47
C SER A 65 20.75 -15.48 5.00
N LYS A 66 20.34 -14.21 4.96
CA LYS A 66 21.10 -13.04 5.42
C LYS A 66 20.67 -12.59 6.82
N ILE A 67 19.73 -13.30 7.46
CA ILE A 67 19.28 -13.01 8.83
C ILE A 67 20.13 -13.81 9.82
N GLY A 68 20.87 -13.10 10.67
CA GLY A 68 21.63 -13.71 11.76
C GLY A 68 20.75 -13.95 12.99
N PHE A 69 20.33 -15.20 13.21
CA PHE A 69 19.59 -15.60 14.41
C PHE A 69 20.57 -15.94 15.57
N ASN A 70 20.17 -15.68 16.82
CA ASN A 70 20.92 -16.06 18.05
C ASN A 70 22.30 -15.41 18.24
N LEU A 71 22.54 -14.23 17.67
CA LEU A 71 23.78 -13.48 17.88
C LEU A 71 23.76 -12.83 19.28
N ARG A 72 24.82 -13.04 20.07
CA ARG A 72 24.86 -12.62 21.48
C ARG A 72 25.49 -11.25 21.68
N SER A 73 26.13 -10.71 20.66
CA SER A 73 26.74 -9.38 20.71
C SER A 73 26.81 -8.70 19.34
N MET A 74 26.82 -7.37 19.35
CA MET A 74 27.03 -6.54 18.15
C MET A 74 28.32 -6.91 17.42
N LYS A 75 29.37 -7.31 18.15
CA LYS A 75 30.66 -7.71 17.58
C LYS A 75 30.56 -9.02 16.79
N GLU A 76 29.68 -9.94 17.18
CA GLU A 76 29.43 -11.18 16.43
C GLU A 76 28.66 -10.88 15.14
N ALA A 77 27.64 -10.02 15.22
CA ALA A 77 26.87 -9.57 14.06
C ALA A 77 27.71 -8.86 12.99
N VAL A 78 28.62 -7.98 13.40
CA VAL A 78 29.51 -7.26 12.48
C VAL A 78 30.57 -8.18 11.86
N LYS A 79 30.90 -9.32 12.50
CA LYS A 79 31.81 -10.32 11.92
C LYS A 79 31.11 -11.26 10.94
N SER A 80 29.85 -11.62 11.19
CA SER A 80 29.07 -12.46 10.29
C SER A 80 28.68 -11.74 8.99
N THR A 81 28.68 -10.41 9.02
CA THR A 81 28.27 -9.57 7.90
C THR A 81 29.47 -8.82 7.32
N THR A 82 29.67 -8.87 6.00
CA THR A 82 30.78 -8.20 5.31
C THR A 82 30.73 -6.66 5.55
N PRO A 83 31.87 -5.97 5.75
CA PRO A 83 31.90 -4.56 6.22
C PRO A 83 31.27 -3.50 5.29
N GLN A 84 30.83 -3.89 4.09
CA GLN A 84 30.29 -2.98 3.07
C GLN A 84 28.76 -2.86 3.11
N GLN A 85 28.06 -3.67 3.92
CA GLN A 85 26.59 -3.83 3.86
C GLN A 85 25.85 -3.46 5.17
N ALA A 86 26.49 -2.68 6.05
CA ALA A 86 25.92 -2.30 7.33
C ALA A 86 25.07 -1.01 7.24
N THR A 87 24.01 -1.02 6.42
CA THR A 87 22.92 -0.03 6.56
C THR A 87 21.93 -0.54 7.60
N GLY A 88 21.98 0.06 8.79
CA GLY A 88 21.22 -0.40 9.96
C GLY A 88 19.72 -0.21 9.82
N TYR A 89 19.00 -1.30 9.53
CA TYR A 89 17.57 -1.39 9.81
C TYR A 89 17.38 -1.92 11.22
N ARG A 90 16.86 -1.09 12.13
CA ARG A 90 16.54 -1.48 13.51
C ARG A 90 15.12 -2.06 13.54
N MET A 91 15.00 -3.36 13.31
CA MET A 91 13.75 -4.08 13.55
C MET A 91 13.65 -4.37 15.06
N PHE A 92 12.80 -3.64 15.77
CA PHE A 92 12.52 -3.89 17.18
C PHE A 92 11.46 -5.01 17.28
N ILE A 93 11.90 -6.22 17.59
CA ILE A 93 11.03 -7.31 18.08
C ILE A 93 11.41 -7.50 19.56
N PRO A 94 10.45 -7.57 20.49
CA PRO A 94 10.76 -7.85 21.89
C PRO A 94 11.55 -9.16 21.97
N ASP A 95 12.64 -9.14 22.73
CA ASP A 95 13.46 -10.28 23.15
C ASP A 95 14.58 -10.79 22.22
N ASN A 96 14.83 -10.23 21.02
CA ASN A 96 16.01 -10.64 20.23
C ASN A 96 16.61 -9.53 19.36
N PHE A 97 17.93 -9.35 19.47
CA PHE A 97 18.72 -8.52 18.56
C PHE A 97 18.96 -9.28 17.26
N PHE A 98 18.38 -8.80 16.15
CA PHE A 98 18.69 -9.31 14.81
C PHE A 98 19.56 -8.31 14.06
N ALA A 99 20.60 -8.82 13.41
CA ALA A 99 21.37 -8.09 12.41
C ALA A 99 21.10 -8.73 11.06
N ALA A 100 20.89 -7.90 10.05
CA ALA A 100 20.66 -8.35 8.69
C ALA A 100 21.34 -7.40 7.71
N SER A 101 21.87 -7.97 6.63
CA SER A 101 22.46 -7.21 5.53
C SER A 101 21.60 -7.30 4.28
N CYS A 102 21.32 -6.13 3.69
CA CYS A 102 20.78 -6.05 2.35
C CYS A 102 21.97 -5.94 1.40
N GLY A 103 22.05 -6.83 0.41
CA GLY A 103 22.96 -6.70 -0.71
C GLY A 103 22.13 -6.39 -1.94
N GLU A 104 22.62 -5.47 -2.77
CA GLU A 104 22.20 -5.36 -4.17
C GLU A 104 22.39 -6.67 -4.93
#